data_AF-A0A8H6C2R7-F1
#
_entry.id   AF-A0A8H6C2R7-F1
#
_cell.length_a   1.000
_cell.length_b   1.000
_cell.length_c   1.000
_cell.angle_alpha   90.00
_cell.angle_beta   90.00
_cell.angle_gamma   90.00
#
_symmetry.space_group_name_H-M   'P 1'
#
loop_
_entity.id
_entity.type
_entity.pdbx_description
1 polymer ?
#
loop_
_entity_poly.entity_id
_entity_poly.type
_entity_poly.pdbx_seq_one_letter_code
_entity_poly.pdbx_strand_id
1 'polypeptide(L)'
;MSLEQFFTDIKDEIEKDLNRKSAIQEIEHQFDSTIIPYKSTINEWINCSPNQLISSIIEKGANGQTVYEIYHSFTTKLAGLECKQSQKERVHNKFVEDSIYVLITNRYFLAIANGFINDPIDIPMVTTPQDVGVIMTPTEIAEILRLDKIDYQAYLLALLRLVDTIVEYTTTTVINESVASTGSKSSNYSIAIINSKIVSKLQNGFQLLDLKNDVLRKRYDSLKYNSQRLNKIVYDLSLRNLITTKGEVN
;
A
#
# COMPACT_ATOMS: atom_id res chain seq x y z
N MET A 1 -16.81 -53.49 -3.67
CA MET A 1 -15.66 -52.64 -3.29
C MET A 1 -15.09 -53.20 -1.99
N SER A 2 -13.82 -53.60 -1.95
CA SER A 2 -13.18 -54.07 -0.72
C SER A 2 -12.84 -52.87 0.18
N LEU A 3 -12.70 -53.10 1.49
CA LEU A 3 -12.26 -52.06 2.43
C LEU A 3 -10.89 -51.49 2.04
N GLU A 4 -10.01 -52.34 1.52
CA GLU A 4 -8.69 -51.96 1.00
C GLU A 4 -8.80 -51.03 -0.22
N GLN A 5 -9.69 -51.35 -1.17
CA GLN A 5 -9.94 -50.46 -2.33
C GLN A 5 -10.46 -49.10 -1.88
N PHE A 6 -11.39 -49.07 -0.92
CA PHE A 6 -11.94 -47.82 -0.39
C PHE A 6 -10.87 -46.90 0.23
N PHE A 7 -9.93 -47.45 1.01
CA PHE A 7 -8.86 -46.65 1.59
C PHE A 7 -7.79 -46.24 0.57
N THR A 8 -7.56 -47.04 -0.48
CA THR A 8 -6.71 -46.65 -1.61
C THR A 8 -7.32 -45.47 -2.37
N ASP A 9 -8.62 -45.51 -2.65
CA ASP A 9 -9.33 -44.42 -3.33
C ASP A 9 -9.28 -43.11 -2.51
N ILE A 10 -9.44 -43.20 -1.17
CA ILE A 10 -9.28 -42.04 -0.26
C ILE A 10 -7.85 -41.50 -0.31
N LYS A 11 -6.84 -42.37 -0.27
CA LYS A 11 -5.44 -41.96 -0.31
C LYS A 11 -5.12 -41.19 -1.59
N ASP A 12 -5.59 -41.68 -2.73
CA ASP A 12 -5.40 -41.03 -4.03
C ASP A 12 -6.10 -39.66 -4.09
N GLU A 13 -7.29 -39.53 -3.48
CA GLU A 13 -8.00 -38.26 -3.37
C GLU A 13 -7.25 -37.25 -2.48
N ILE A 14 -6.72 -37.70 -1.34
CA ILE A 14 -5.89 -36.87 -0.45
C ILE A 14 -4.63 -36.39 -1.18
N GLU A 15 -3.96 -37.27 -1.94
CA GLU A 15 -2.76 -36.92 -2.68
C GLU A 15 -3.04 -35.89 -3.79
N LYS A 16 -4.17 -36.04 -4.50
CA LYS A 16 -4.65 -35.03 -5.46
C LYS A 16 -4.89 -33.67 -4.78
N ASP A 17 -5.55 -33.66 -3.62
CA ASP A 17 -5.82 -32.41 -2.88
C ASP A 17 -4.55 -31.75 -2.34
N LEU A 18 -3.56 -32.54 -1.90
CA LEU A 18 -2.24 -32.03 -1.52
C LEU A 18 -1.53 -31.40 -2.72
N ASN A 19 -1.54 -32.06 -3.87
CA ASN A 19 -0.92 -31.54 -5.10
C ASN A 19 -1.57 -30.22 -5.56
N ARG A 20 -2.90 -30.12 -5.49
CA ARG A 20 -3.65 -28.88 -5.78
C ARG A 20 -3.26 -27.74 -4.84
N LYS A 21 -3.14 -28.03 -3.54
CA LYS A 21 -2.71 -27.06 -2.53
C LYS A 21 -1.29 -26.55 -2.81
N SER A 22 -0.36 -27.45 -3.14
CA SER A 22 1.01 -27.09 -3.51
C SER A 22 1.05 -26.20 -4.76
N ALA A 23 0.22 -26.49 -5.77
CA ALA A 23 0.13 -25.65 -6.98
C ALA A 23 -0.35 -24.22 -6.69
N ILE A 24 -1.32 -24.06 -5.78
CA ILE A 24 -1.76 -22.74 -5.32
C ILE A 24 -0.62 -21.99 -4.62
N GLN A 25 0.06 -22.66 -3.69
CA GLN A 25 1.15 -22.05 -2.92
C GLN A 25 2.29 -21.60 -3.84
N GLU A 26 2.59 -22.38 -4.87
CA GLU A 26 3.60 -22.04 -5.87
C GLU A 26 3.20 -20.79 -6.65
N ILE A 27 1.95 -20.69 -7.11
CA ILE A 27 1.46 -19.48 -7.79
C ILE A 27 1.52 -18.25 -6.87
N GLU A 28 1.14 -18.40 -5.60
CA GLU A 28 1.20 -17.33 -4.59
C GLU A 28 2.66 -16.87 -4.37
N HIS A 29 3.59 -17.81 -4.25
CA HIS A 29 5.03 -17.53 -4.10
C HIS A 29 5.63 -16.85 -5.34
N GLN A 30 5.27 -17.28 -6.54
CA GLN A 30 5.72 -16.66 -7.79
C GLN A 30 5.20 -15.23 -7.95
N PHE A 31 3.95 -14.99 -7.57
CA PHE A 31 3.38 -13.64 -7.56
C PHE A 31 4.13 -12.74 -6.55
N ASP A 32 4.31 -13.21 -5.32
CA ASP A 32 5.05 -12.48 -4.29
C ASP A 32 6.47 -12.15 -4.77
N SER A 33 7.17 -13.12 -5.37
CA SER A 33 8.50 -12.94 -5.95
C SER A 33 8.55 -11.89 -7.05
N THR A 34 7.50 -11.83 -7.88
CA THR A 34 7.38 -10.83 -8.97
C THR A 34 7.15 -9.41 -8.40
N ILE A 35 6.52 -9.30 -7.23
CA ILE A 35 6.27 -8.02 -6.55
C ILE A 35 7.46 -7.55 -5.69
N ILE A 36 8.37 -8.44 -5.28
CA ILE A 36 9.55 -8.09 -4.45
C ILE A 36 10.30 -6.85 -4.95
N PRO A 37 10.59 -6.68 -6.26
CA PRO A 37 11.28 -5.49 -6.75
C PRO A 37 10.57 -4.19 -6.37
N TYR A 38 9.24 -4.13 -6.53
CA TYR A 38 8.46 -2.94 -6.15
C TYR A 38 8.44 -2.70 -4.64
N LYS A 39 8.37 -3.78 -3.84
CA LYS A 39 8.50 -3.68 -2.37
C LYS A 39 9.90 -3.15 -1.99
N SER A 40 10.95 -3.59 -2.68
CA SER A 40 12.31 -3.08 -2.48
C SER A 40 12.42 -1.60 -2.85
N THR A 41 11.86 -1.19 -3.98
CA THR A 41 11.85 0.22 -4.40
C THR A 41 11.07 1.10 -3.42
N ILE A 42 9.93 0.64 -2.90
CA ILE A 42 9.20 1.35 -1.84
C ILE A 42 10.07 1.52 -0.59
N ASN A 43 10.80 0.47 -0.19
CA ASN A 43 11.74 0.56 0.94
C ASN A 43 12.89 1.55 0.66
N GLU A 44 13.39 1.62 -0.58
CA GLU A 44 14.37 2.64 -0.96
C GLU A 44 13.79 4.05 -0.81
N TRP A 45 12.54 4.29 -1.27
CA TRP A 45 11.87 5.58 -1.11
C TRP A 45 11.60 5.95 0.35
N ILE A 46 11.27 4.97 1.20
CA ILE A 46 11.11 5.20 2.65
C ILE A 46 12.38 5.79 3.27
N ASN A 47 13.55 5.45 2.74
CA ASN A 47 14.84 5.93 3.23
C ASN A 47 15.35 7.18 2.51
N CYS A 48 14.61 7.69 1.52
CA CYS A 48 14.99 8.82 0.70
C CYS A 48 14.36 10.14 1.20
N SER A 49 15.10 11.24 1.15
CA SER A 49 14.53 12.54 1.52
C SER A 49 13.50 13.01 0.49
N PRO A 50 12.42 13.73 0.89
CA PRO A 50 11.38 14.19 -0.04
C PRO A 50 11.91 14.86 -1.32
N ASN A 51 12.89 15.76 -1.17
CA ASN A 51 13.51 16.50 -2.29
C ASN A 51 14.34 15.63 -3.26
N GLN A 52 14.66 14.39 -2.87
CA GLN A 52 15.47 13.45 -3.65
C GLN A 52 14.64 12.33 -4.31
N LEU A 53 13.33 12.27 -4.03
CA LEU A 53 12.46 11.20 -4.52
C LEU A 53 12.26 11.24 -6.05
N ILE A 54 12.22 12.42 -6.65
CA ILE A 54 11.70 12.59 -8.02
C ILE A 54 12.48 11.79 -9.07
N SER A 55 13.80 11.76 -8.99
CA SER A 55 14.64 11.01 -9.93
C SER A 55 14.40 9.50 -9.82
N SER A 56 14.34 8.98 -8.59
CA SER A 56 14.11 7.57 -8.32
C SER A 56 12.72 7.11 -8.74
N ILE A 57 11.69 7.94 -8.56
CA ILE A 57 10.32 7.59 -8.94
C ILE A 57 10.17 7.54 -10.47
N ILE A 58 10.78 8.48 -11.21
CA ILE A 58 10.74 8.48 -12.67
C ILE A 58 11.43 7.23 -13.23
N GLU A 59 12.53 6.79 -12.63
CA GLU A 59 13.31 5.65 -13.09
C GLU A 59 12.69 4.30 -12.66
N LYS A 60 12.22 4.19 -11.41
CA LYS A 60 11.87 2.91 -10.77
C LYS A 60 10.38 2.76 -10.42
N GLY A 61 9.57 3.78 -10.69
CA GLY A 61 8.14 3.79 -10.42
C GLY A 61 7.40 2.65 -11.12
N ALA A 62 6.48 2.00 -10.41
CA ALA A 62 5.61 0.99 -11.00
C ALA A 62 4.60 1.66 -11.93
N ASN A 63 4.69 1.37 -13.22
CA ASN A 63 3.64 1.76 -14.19
C ASN A 63 2.38 0.93 -13.92
N GLY A 64 1.21 1.57 -13.95
CA GLY A 64 -0.09 0.90 -13.82
C GLY A 64 -0.28 -0.26 -14.81
N GLN A 65 0.22 -0.11 -16.04
CA GLN A 65 0.19 -1.17 -17.04
C GLN A 65 0.99 -2.41 -16.61
N THR A 66 2.17 -2.21 -16.03
CA THR A 66 3.00 -3.33 -15.55
C THR A 66 2.36 -4.05 -14.37
N VAL A 67 1.76 -3.29 -13.43
CA VAL A 67 1.03 -3.89 -12.31
C VAL A 67 -0.18 -4.69 -12.82
N TYR A 68 -0.91 -4.17 -13.80
CA TYR A 68 -2.00 -4.88 -14.47
C TYR A 68 -1.51 -6.17 -15.13
N GLU A 69 -0.42 -6.14 -15.89
CA GLU A 69 0.12 -7.33 -16.59
C GLU A 69 0.50 -8.44 -15.60
N ILE A 70 1.14 -8.08 -14.49
CA ILE A 70 1.48 -9.02 -13.41
C ILE A 70 0.19 -9.61 -12.82
N TYR A 71 -0.73 -8.76 -12.37
CA TYR A 71 -2.00 -9.17 -11.81
C TYR A 71 -2.81 -10.08 -12.74
N HIS A 72 -2.94 -9.69 -14.01
CA HIS A 72 -3.73 -10.40 -15.01
C HIS A 72 -3.10 -11.75 -15.36
N SER A 73 -1.77 -11.81 -15.50
CA SER A 73 -1.04 -13.05 -15.76
C SER A 73 -1.27 -14.07 -14.64
N PHE A 74 -1.12 -13.66 -13.38
CA PHE A 74 -1.29 -14.57 -12.24
C PHE A 74 -2.75 -14.94 -11.97
N THR A 75 -3.70 -14.01 -12.19
CA THR A 75 -5.14 -14.31 -12.10
C THR A 75 -5.56 -15.32 -13.17
N THR A 76 -5.03 -15.22 -14.39
CA THR A 76 -5.29 -16.18 -15.47
C THR A 76 -4.72 -17.56 -15.13
N LYS A 77 -3.48 -17.62 -14.59
CA LYS A 77 -2.89 -18.88 -14.12
C LYS A 77 -3.72 -19.51 -12.99
N LEU A 78 -4.19 -18.71 -12.03
CA LEU A 78 -5.02 -19.16 -10.91
C LEU A 78 -6.38 -19.70 -11.39
N ALA A 79 -6.99 -19.06 -12.39
CA ALA A 79 -8.25 -19.50 -12.97
C ALA A 79 -8.13 -20.92 -13.57
N GLY A 80 -7.01 -21.22 -14.22
CA GLY A 80 -6.71 -22.51 -14.84
C GLY A 80 -6.40 -23.66 -13.87
N LEU A 81 -6.20 -23.41 -12.56
CA LEU A 81 -5.95 -24.48 -11.59
C LEU A 81 -7.24 -25.22 -11.19
N GLU A 82 -7.19 -26.54 -11.03
CA GLU A 82 -8.28 -27.31 -10.45
C GLU A 82 -8.25 -27.23 -8.92
N CYS A 83 -8.89 -26.22 -8.33
CA CYS A 83 -8.94 -26.02 -6.88
C CYS A 83 -10.32 -25.55 -6.41
N LYS A 84 -10.56 -25.64 -5.10
CA LYS A 84 -11.82 -25.15 -4.50
C LYS A 84 -11.98 -23.65 -4.75
N GLN A 85 -13.21 -23.23 -5.08
CA GLN A 85 -13.50 -21.84 -5.38
C GLN A 85 -13.08 -20.88 -4.26
N SER A 86 -13.32 -21.26 -3.00
CA SER A 86 -12.91 -20.47 -1.83
C SER A 86 -11.38 -20.28 -1.72
N GLN A 87 -10.58 -21.25 -2.18
CA GLN A 87 -9.13 -21.12 -2.19
C GLN A 87 -8.67 -20.16 -3.29
N LYS A 88 -9.30 -20.22 -4.47
CA LYS A 88 -9.06 -19.28 -5.57
C LYS A 88 -9.41 -17.86 -5.16
N GLU A 89 -10.58 -17.66 -4.56
CA GLU A 89 -11.02 -16.34 -4.08
C GLU A 89 -10.07 -15.75 -3.04
N ARG A 90 -9.59 -16.55 -2.07
CA ARG A 90 -8.59 -16.09 -1.09
C ARG A 90 -7.33 -15.55 -1.77
N VAL A 91 -6.77 -16.31 -2.72
CA VAL A 91 -5.52 -15.96 -3.39
C VAL A 91 -5.72 -14.78 -4.34
N HIS A 92 -6.84 -14.76 -5.06
CA HIS A 92 -7.22 -13.65 -5.92
C HIS A 92 -7.34 -12.34 -5.11
N ASN A 93 -8.02 -12.37 -3.97
CA ASN A 93 -8.17 -11.18 -3.11
C ASN A 93 -6.82 -10.69 -2.59
N LYS A 94 -5.89 -11.60 -2.27
CA LYS A 94 -4.50 -11.23 -1.94
C LYS A 94 -3.80 -10.55 -3.12
N PHE A 95 -3.92 -11.09 -4.33
CA PHE A 95 -3.32 -10.49 -5.52
C PHE A 95 -3.87 -9.09 -5.78
N VAL A 96 -5.18 -8.91 -5.67
CA VAL A 96 -5.83 -7.59 -5.79
C VAL A 96 -5.31 -6.64 -4.71
N GLU A 97 -5.31 -7.04 -3.43
CA GLU A 97 -4.83 -6.19 -2.33
C GLU A 97 -3.37 -5.77 -2.52
N ASP A 98 -2.48 -6.72 -2.87
CA ASP A 98 -1.06 -6.45 -3.08
C ASP A 98 -0.82 -5.54 -4.31
N SER A 99 -1.56 -5.75 -5.40
CA SER A 99 -1.51 -4.86 -6.57
C SER A 99 -2.01 -3.46 -6.25
N ILE A 100 -3.12 -3.33 -5.52
CA ILE A 100 -3.63 -2.03 -5.05
C ILE A 100 -2.59 -1.35 -4.19
N TYR A 101 -2.01 -2.05 -3.21
CA TYR A 101 -0.98 -1.50 -2.32
C TYR A 101 0.21 -0.92 -3.09
N VAL A 102 0.71 -1.64 -4.10
CA VAL A 102 1.79 -1.14 -4.97
C VAL A 102 1.35 0.15 -5.68
N LEU A 103 0.18 0.17 -6.31
CA LEU A 103 -0.32 1.33 -7.05
C LEU A 103 -0.49 2.58 -6.17
N ILE A 104 -1.16 2.44 -5.02
CA ILE A 104 -1.42 3.58 -4.13
C ILE A 104 -0.15 4.10 -3.47
N THR A 105 0.81 3.23 -3.16
CA THR A 105 2.08 3.63 -2.55
C THR A 105 2.96 4.37 -3.56
N ASN A 106 3.01 3.88 -4.81
CA ASN A 106 3.65 4.59 -5.91
C ASN A 106 3.05 5.99 -6.11
N ARG A 107 1.72 6.09 -6.13
CA ARG A 107 1.02 7.38 -6.26
C ARG A 107 1.32 8.32 -5.09
N TYR A 108 1.33 7.80 -3.87
CA TYR A 108 1.67 8.60 -2.69
C TYR A 108 3.07 9.21 -2.82
N PHE A 109 4.10 8.39 -3.11
CA PHE A 109 5.46 8.90 -3.23
C PHE A 109 5.62 9.88 -4.40
N LEU A 110 4.93 9.66 -5.53
CA LEU A 110 4.92 10.60 -6.65
C LEU A 110 4.29 11.94 -6.25
N ALA A 111 3.18 11.93 -5.51
CA ALA A 111 2.54 13.15 -5.02
C ALA A 111 3.44 13.90 -4.03
N ILE A 112 4.12 13.20 -3.12
CA ILE A 112 5.12 13.82 -2.23
C ILE A 112 6.25 14.44 -3.05
N ALA A 113 6.84 13.70 -3.98
CA ALA A 113 7.96 14.19 -4.79
C ALA A 113 7.59 15.45 -5.57
N ASN A 114 6.40 15.49 -6.16
CA ASN A 114 5.90 16.66 -6.90
C ASN A 114 5.58 17.83 -5.98
N GLY A 115 4.96 17.59 -4.82
CA GLY A 115 4.61 18.64 -3.86
C GLY A 115 5.84 19.36 -3.31
N PHE A 116 6.93 18.62 -3.07
CA PHE A 116 8.18 19.18 -2.55
C PHE A 116 9.04 19.94 -3.58
N ILE A 117 8.60 20.02 -4.86
CA ILE A 117 9.24 20.89 -5.86
C ILE A 117 8.95 22.37 -5.58
N ASN A 118 7.75 22.67 -5.05
CA ASN A 118 7.24 24.03 -4.90
C ASN A 118 7.24 24.48 -3.43
N ASP A 119 7.34 25.79 -3.19
CA ASP A 119 7.13 26.44 -1.89
C ASP A 119 6.06 27.53 -2.05
N PRO A 120 4.87 27.42 -1.42
CA PRO A 120 4.48 26.41 -0.42
C PRO A 120 4.28 25.01 -1.00
N ILE A 121 4.43 24.00 -0.13
CA ILE A 121 4.16 22.61 -0.49
C ILE A 121 2.65 22.41 -0.48
N ASP A 122 2.09 22.10 -1.64
CA ASP A 122 0.68 21.74 -1.79
C ASP A 122 0.54 20.31 -2.31
N ILE A 123 -0.31 19.53 -1.65
CA ILE A 123 -0.53 18.12 -1.96
C ILE A 123 -2.03 17.85 -2.07
N PRO A 124 -2.55 17.58 -3.27
CA PRO A 124 -3.95 17.22 -3.46
C PRO A 124 -4.22 15.83 -2.84
N MET A 125 -5.27 15.71 -2.05
CA MET A 125 -5.63 14.46 -1.38
C MET A 125 -6.40 13.52 -2.29
N VAL A 126 -7.34 14.05 -3.07
CA VAL A 126 -8.24 13.31 -3.96
C VAL A 126 -8.08 13.83 -5.38
N THR A 127 -8.15 12.93 -6.35
CA THR A 127 -8.09 13.29 -7.77
C THR A 127 -9.24 14.23 -8.15
N THR A 128 -8.89 15.34 -8.79
CA THR A 128 -9.79 16.29 -9.44
C THR A 128 -9.49 16.33 -10.94
N PRO A 129 -10.31 16.99 -11.77
CA PRO A 129 -9.98 17.18 -13.18
C PRO A 129 -8.67 17.95 -13.43
N GLN A 130 -8.21 18.72 -12.45
CA GLN A 130 -7.00 19.54 -12.53
C GLN A 130 -5.78 18.82 -11.95
N ASP A 131 -5.97 18.06 -10.86
CA ASP A 131 -4.88 17.54 -10.06
C ASP A 131 -5.07 16.06 -9.71
N VAL A 132 -3.97 15.30 -9.79
CA VAL A 132 -3.95 13.89 -9.37
C VAL A 132 -3.68 13.82 -7.88
N GLY A 133 -4.65 13.33 -7.10
CA GLY A 133 -4.55 13.25 -5.65
C GLY A 133 -3.66 12.11 -5.16
N VAL A 134 -3.20 12.20 -3.92
CA VAL A 134 -2.41 11.17 -3.20
C VAL A 134 -3.16 9.84 -3.16
N ILE A 135 -4.46 9.89 -2.84
CA ILE A 135 -5.27 8.69 -2.68
C ILE A 135 -5.87 8.33 -4.03
N MET A 136 -5.43 7.19 -4.58
CA MET A 136 -6.08 6.60 -5.74
C MET A 136 -7.50 6.19 -5.37
N THR A 137 -8.47 6.64 -6.17
CA THR A 137 -9.88 6.27 -6.00
C THR A 137 -10.11 4.81 -6.43
N PRO A 138 -11.17 4.16 -5.92
CA PRO A 138 -11.57 2.84 -6.41
C PRO A 138 -11.80 2.85 -7.93
N THR A 139 -12.41 3.89 -8.49
CA THR A 139 -12.65 3.97 -9.94
C THR A 139 -11.34 3.93 -10.74
N GLU A 140 -10.32 4.68 -10.33
CA GLU A 140 -9.01 4.66 -10.99
C GLU A 140 -8.33 3.28 -10.88
N ILE A 141 -8.44 2.62 -9.73
CA ILE A 141 -7.90 1.27 -9.54
C ILE A 141 -8.61 0.27 -10.46
N ALA A 142 -9.94 0.36 -10.56
CA ALA A 142 -10.74 -0.52 -11.39
C ALA A 142 -10.38 -0.37 -12.87
N GLU A 143 -10.15 0.86 -13.32
CA GLU A 143 -9.68 1.16 -14.67
C GLU A 143 -8.28 0.58 -14.94
N ILE A 144 -7.33 0.77 -14.02
CA ILE A 144 -5.95 0.25 -14.17
C ILE A 144 -5.95 -1.28 -14.18
N LEU A 145 -6.60 -1.91 -13.20
CA LEU A 145 -6.59 -3.37 -13.05
C LEU A 145 -7.64 -4.09 -13.91
N ARG A 146 -8.47 -3.33 -14.65
CA ARG A 146 -9.60 -3.82 -15.47
C ARG A 146 -10.54 -4.72 -14.68
N LEU A 147 -10.94 -4.25 -13.51
CA LEU A 147 -11.87 -4.95 -12.62
C LEU A 147 -13.30 -4.51 -12.92
N ASP A 148 -14.22 -5.47 -13.07
CA ASP A 148 -15.65 -5.16 -13.20
C ASP A 148 -16.23 -4.54 -11.91
N LYS A 149 -15.70 -4.98 -10.76
CA LYS A 149 -16.09 -4.49 -9.44
C LYS A 149 -14.92 -4.57 -8.48
N ILE A 150 -14.73 -3.52 -7.67
CA ILE A 150 -13.77 -3.53 -6.59
C ILE A 150 -14.35 -4.16 -5.34
N ASP A 151 -13.58 -5.07 -4.75
CA ASP A 151 -13.73 -5.44 -3.35
C ASP A 151 -13.20 -4.30 -2.47
N TYR A 152 -14.13 -3.55 -1.87
CA TYR A 152 -13.80 -2.47 -0.94
C TYR A 152 -13.00 -2.96 0.26
N GLN A 153 -13.11 -4.23 0.65
CA GLN A 153 -12.29 -4.78 1.72
C GLN A 153 -10.81 -4.78 1.33
N ALA A 154 -10.47 -5.27 0.15
CA ALA A 154 -9.09 -5.27 -0.35
C ALA A 154 -8.56 -3.84 -0.50
N TYR A 155 -9.36 -2.91 -1.02
CA TYR A 155 -8.98 -1.50 -1.13
C TYR A 155 -8.69 -0.86 0.24
N LEU A 156 -9.59 -1.04 1.21
CA LEU A 156 -9.43 -0.46 2.54
C LEU A 156 -8.26 -1.08 3.31
N LEU A 157 -8.00 -2.38 3.16
CA LEU A 157 -6.82 -3.03 3.73
C LEU A 157 -5.52 -2.47 3.12
N ALA A 158 -5.48 -2.28 1.80
CA ALA A 158 -4.35 -1.67 1.14
C ALA A 158 -4.12 -0.21 1.63
N LEU A 159 -5.18 0.58 1.81
CA LEU A 159 -5.07 1.92 2.40
C LEU A 159 -4.50 1.91 3.82
N LEU A 160 -4.90 0.96 4.66
CA LEU A 160 -4.32 0.82 6.01
C LEU A 160 -2.83 0.47 5.95
N ARG A 161 -2.42 -0.38 5.01
CA ARG A 161 -0.99 -0.67 4.76
C ARG A 161 -0.23 0.57 4.29
N LEU A 162 -0.84 1.41 3.44
CA LEU A 162 -0.24 2.68 3.03
C LEU A 162 -0.03 3.62 4.23
N VAL A 163 -0.96 3.68 5.18
CA VAL A 163 -0.76 4.46 6.42
C VAL A 163 0.48 3.99 7.17
N ASP A 164 0.67 2.67 7.32
CA ASP A 164 1.86 2.13 7.98
C ASP A 164 3.14 2.60 7.27
N THR A 165 3.17 2.56 5.93
CA THR A 165 4.26 3.09 5.11
C THR A 165 4.49 4.59 5.30
N ILE A 166 3.42 5.39 5.38
CA ILE A 166 3.49 6.84 5.60
C ILE A 166 4.13 7.16 6.95
N VAL A 167 3.76 6.41 8.00
CA VAL A 167 4.28 6.59 9.36
C VAL A 167 5.75 6.19 9.44
N GLU A 168 6.11 5.08 8.81
CA GLU A 168 7.50 4.63 8.71
C GLU A 168 8.34 5.68 7.97
N TYR A 169 7.90 6.09 6.79
CA TYR A 169 8.55 7.14 6.00
C TYR A 169 8.78 8.42 6.81
N THR A 170 7.73 8.93 7.46
CA THR A 170 7.84 10.15 8.27
C THR A 170 8.87 9.99 9.38
N THR A 171 8.86 8.85 10.08
CA THR A 171 9.82 8.60 11.16
C THR A 171 11.25 8.54 10.61
N THR A 172 11.46 7.77 9.55
CA THR A 172 12.78 7.58 8.93
C THR A 172 13.33 8.90 8.41
N THR A 173 12.52 9.71 7.70
CA THR A 173 12.94 11.04 7.25
C THR A 173 13.35 11.91 8.43
N VAL A 174 12.54 12.00 9.50
CA VAL A 174 12.86 12.84 10.66
C VAL A 174 14.15 12.40 11.35
N ILE A 175 14.36 11.09 11.50
CA ILE A 175 15.60 10.54 12.07
C ILE A 175 16.80 10.91 11.18
N ASN A 176 16.74 10.61 9.88
CA ASN A 176 17.83 10.87 8.96
C ASN A 176 18.19 12.36 8.91
N GLU A 177 17.19 13.24 8.84
CA GLU A 177 17.39 14.69 8.88
C GLU A 177 18.01 15.14 10.20
N SER A 178 17.57 14.58 11.34
CA SER A 178 18.11 14.94 12.67
C SER A 178 19.56 14.51 12.87
N VAL A 179 19.99 13.40 12.26
CA VAL A 179 21.37 12.91 12.33
C VAL A 179 22.28 13.68 11.37
N ALA A 180 21.78 14.00 10.18
CA ALA A 180 22.54 14.74 9.17
C ALA A 180 22.71 16.23 9.52
N SER A 181 21.76 16.81 10.27
CA SER A 181 21.71 18.25 10.54
C SER A 181 22.12 18.57 11.98
N THR A 182 23.36 18.99 12.21
CA THR A 182 23.78 19.60 13.48
C THR A 182 23.24 21.04 13.62
N GLY A 183 21.91 21.18 13.68
CA GLY A 183 21.22 22.45 13.96
C GLY A 183 20.75 23.25 12.75
N SER A 184 20.79 22.69 11.53
CA SER A 184 20.21 23.35 10.34
C SER A 184 18.72 23.02 10.18
N LYS A 185 17.93 24.01 9.79
CA LYS A 185 16.52 23.86 9.45
C LYS A 185 16.41 23.19 8.07
N SER A 186 15.68 22.09 7.99
CA SER A 186 15.45 21.35 6.73
C SER A 186 14.00 21.49 6.28
N SER A 187 13.78 21.76 4.98
CA SER A 187 12.43 21.78 4.40
C SER A 187 11.75 20.41 4.48
N ASN A 188 12.55 19.33 4.57
CA ASN A 188 12.07 17.96 4.66
C ASN A 188 11.24 17.70 5.93
N TYR A 189 11.44 18.45 7.02
CA TYR A 189 10.61 18.32 8.23
C TYR A 189 9.13 18.62 8.01
N SER A 190 8.79 19.33 6.94
CA SER A 190 7.41 19.63 6.54
C SER A 190 6.61 18.38 6.21
N ILE A 191 7.29 17.26 5.88
CA ILE A 191 6.65 15.97 5.63
C ILE A 191 5.84 15.49 6.83
N ALA A 192 6.26 15.82 8.05
CA ALA A 192 5.58 15.40 9.26
C ALA A 192 4.17 16.00 9.36
N ILE A 193 4.01 17.30 9.07
CA ILE A 193 2.70 17.96 9.06
C ILE A 193 1.84 17.44 7.92
N ILE A 194 2.42 17.31 6.72
CA ILE A 194 1.73 16.81 5.53
C ILE A 194 1.16 15.40 5.81
N ASN A 195 2.00 14.48 6.28
CA ASN A 195 1.58 13.11 6.54
C ASN A 195 0.64 13.00 7.74
N SER A 196 0.81 13.81 8.78
CA SER A 196 -0.17 13.92 9.88
C SER A 196 -1.55 14.35 9.35
N LYS A 197 -1.62 15.33 8.44
CA LYS A 197 -2.88 15.75 7.80
C LYS A 197 -3.49 14.65 6.92
N ILE A 198 -2.69 13.99 6.07
CA ILE A 198 -3.14 12.88 5.22
C ILE A 198 -3.74 11.76 6.08
N VAL A 199 -3.00 11.30 7.09
CA VAL A 199 -3.44 10.21 7.98
C VAL A 199 -4.66 10.62 8.80
N SER A 200 -4.77 11.87 9.24
CA SER A 200 -5.95 12.38 9.94
C SER A 200 -7.19 12.41 9.04
N LYS A 201 -7.06 12.85 7.78
CA LYS A 201 -8.14 12.81 6.78
C LYS A 201 -8.59 11.36 6.51
N LEU A 202 -7.64 10.43 6.36
CA LEU A 202 -7.95 9.01 6.21
C LEU A 202 -8.68 8.47 7.45
N GLN A 203 -8.17 8.74 8.65
CA GLN A 203 -8.81 8.31 9.90
C GLN A 203 -10.27 8.78 10.00
N ASN A 204 -10.54 10.05 9.66
CA ASN A 204 -11.91 10.57 9.62
C ASN A 204 -12.75 9.84 8.57
N GLY A 205 -12.20 9.56 7.39
CA GLY A 205 -12.87 8.76 6.37
C GLY A 205 -13.25 7.36 6.85
N PHE A 206 -12.32 6.65 7.51
CA PHE A 206 -12.57 5.32 8.08
C PHE A 206 -13.63 5.34 9.19
N GLN A 207 -13.71 6.40 9.99
CA GLN A 207 -14.75 6.57 11.02
C GLN A 207 -16.17 6.64 10.43
N LEU A 208 -16.32 7.13 9.20
CA LEU A 208 -17.63 7.21 8.53
C LEU A 208 -18.14 5.86 8.04
N LEU A 209 -17.28 4.84 7.92
CA LEU A 209 -17.61 3.58 7.24
C LEU A 209 -18.35 2.54 8.10
N ASP A 210 -18.61 2.83 9.38
CA ASP A 210 -19.25 1.91 10.35
C ASP A 210 -18.84 0.43 10.14
N LEU A 211 -17.53 0.17 10.20
CA LEU A 211 -16.94 -1.09 9.77
C LEU A 211 -17.49 -2.29 10.56
N LYS A 212 -18.24 -3.17 9.88
CA LYS A 212 -18.77 -4.42 10.46
C LYS A 212 -17.81 -5.59 10.32
N ASN A 213 -16.79 -5.48 9.48
CA ASN A 213 -15.81 -6.54 9.24
C ASN A 213 -14.77 -6.58 10.37
N ASP A 214 -14.59 -7.74 11.00
CA ASP A 214 -13.67 -7.93 12.14
C ASP A 214 -12.19 -7.74 11.74
N VAL A 215 -11.79 -8.20 10.56
CA VAL A 215 -10.41 -8.09 10.08
C VAL A 215 -10.04 -6.62 9.82
N LEU A 216 -10.94 -5.88 9.16
CA LEU A 216 -10.75 -4.44 8.93
C LEU A 216 -10.74 -3.66 10.23
N ARG A 217 -11.62 -3.99 11.19
CA ARG A 217 -11.63 -3.35 12.52
C ARG A 217 -10.31 -3.52 13.25
N LYS A 218 -9.80 -4.75 13.34
CA LYS A 218 -8.51 -5.05 13.98
C LYS A 218 -7.34 -4.28 13.35
N ARG A 219 -7.34 -4.13 12.02
CA ARG A 219 -6.33 -3.34 11.30
C ARG A 219 -6.55 -1.84 11.47
N TYR A 220 -7.79 -1.37 11.49
CA TYR A 220 -8.11 0.03 11.75
C TYR A 220 -7.74 0.47 13.17
N ASP A 221 -7.77 -0.42 14.17
CA ASP A 221 -7.33 -0.09 15.52
C ASP A 221 -5.87 0.39 15.58
N SER A 222 -5.00 -0.08 14.67
CA SER A 222 -3.61 0.43 14.57
C SER A 222 -3.53 1.86 14.05
N LEU A 223 -4.50 2.30 13.23
CA LEU A 223 -4.56 3.66 12.65
C LEU A 223 -4.60 4.74 13.74
N LYS A 224 -5.29 4.46 14.86
CA LYS A 224 -5.34 5.38 16.02
C LYS A 224 -3.94 5.63 16.58
N TYR A 225 -3.14 4.57 16.74
CA TYR A 225 -1.78 4.68 17.25
C TYR A 225 -0.84 5.35 16.24
N ASN A 226 -1.00 5.06 14.95
CA ASN A 226 -0.29 5.71 13.85
C ASN A 226 -0.53 7.23 13.84
N SER A 227 -1.79 7.66 13.92
CA SER A 227 -2.18 9.07 14.02
C SER A 227 -1.57 9.75 15.25
N GLN A 228 -1.65 9.11 16.43
CA GLN A 228 -1.01 9.64 17.64
C GLN A 228 0.51 9.77 17.52
N ARG A 229 1.17 8.81 16.87
CA ARG A 229 2.62 8.85 16.64
C ARG A 229 3.00 10.02 15.75
N LEU A 230 2.30 10.24 14.64
CA LEU A 230 2.54 11.38 13.75
C LEU A 230 2.31 12.72 14.47
N ASN A 231 1.25 12.82 15.28
CA ASN A 231 0.98 14.04 16.06
C ASN A 231 2.09 14.35 17.06
N LYS A 232 2.67 13.33 17.72
CA LYS A 232 3.83 13.51 18.60
C LYS A 232 5.06 14.00 17.84
N ILE A 233 5.35 13.42 16.66
CA ILE A 233 6.46 13.87 15.82
C ILE A 233 6.27 15.34 15.42
N VAL A 234 5.08 15.72 14.95
CA VAL A 234 4.77 17.10 14.59
C VAL A 234 4.94 18.04 15.78
N TYR A 235 4.46 17.64 16.96
CA TYR A 235 4.61 18.41 18.19
C TYR A 235 6.08 18.64 18.54
N ASP A 236 6.90 17.60 18.53
CA ASP A 236 8.33 17.69 18.87
C ASP A 236 9.12 18.58 17.90
N LEU A 237 8.81 18.49 16.60
CA LEU A 237 9.42 19.35 15.58
C LEU A 237 8.96 20.81 15.69
N SER A 238 7.68 21.03 16.00
CA SER A 238 7.10 22.35 16.18
C SER A 238 7.67 23.05 17.41
N LEU A 239 7.81 22.33 18.54
CA LEU A 239 8.40 22.85 19.76
C LEU A 239 9.83 23.36 19.55
N ARG A 240 10.56 22.74 18.62
CA ARG A 240 11.95 23.09 18.25
C ARG A 240 12.03 24.09 17.09
N ASN A 241 10.92 24.55 16.54
CA ASN A 241 10.85 25.44 15.37
C ASN A 241 11.62 24.88 14.14
N LEU A 242 11.57 23.56 13.94
CA LEU A 242 12.27 22.88 12.84
C LEU A 242 11.47 22.87 11.53
N ILE A 243 10.14 23.04 11.63
CA ILE A 243 9.25 23.11 10.48
C ILE A 243 9.26 24.55 9.96
N THR A 244 9.74 24.74 8.73
CA THR A 244 9.94 26.06 8.13
C THR A 244 9.09 26.31 6.90
N THR A 245 8.77 25.27 6.14
CA THR A 245 7.94 25.36 4.95
C THR A 245 6.49 25.07 5.31
N LYS A 246 5.56 25.85 4.77
CA LYS A 246 4.13 25.58 4.93
C LYS A 246 3.75 24.41 4.03
N GLY A 247 3.16 23.37 4.62
CA GLY A 247 2.60 22.23 3.90
C GLY A 247 1.09 22.18 4.03
N GLU A 248 0.38 22.24 2.90
CA GLU A 248 -1.07 22.09 2.81
C GLU A 248 -1.44 20.77 2.13
N VAL A 249 -2.59 20.25 2.54
CA VAL A 249 -3.15 19.01 1.99
C VAL A 249 -4.60 19.35 1.65
N ASN A 250 -4.89 19.50 0.37
CA ASN A 250 -6.17 19.97 -0.14
C ASN A 250 -7.09 18.81 -0.48
#